data_AF-A0A529HTV5-F1
#
_entry.id   AF-A0A529HTV5-F1
#
_cell.length_a   1.000
_cell.length_b   1.000
_cell.length_c   1.000
_cell.angle_alpha   90.00
_cell.angle_beta   90.00
_cell.angle_gamma   90.00
#
_symmetry.space_group_name_H-M   'P 1'
#
loop_
_entity.id
_entity.type
_entity.pdbx_description
1 polymer ?
#
loop_
_entity_poly.entity_id
_entity_poly.type
_entity_poly.pdbx_seq_one_letter_code
_entity_poly.pdbx_strand_id
1 'polypeptide(L)' 'QLPEIPKTLRDATETLEGSTMLKQAFGEEVIEHYVHTARWEQFEYDRRITDWELHRGFERY' A
#
# COMPACT_ATOMS: atom_id res chain seq x y z
N GLN A 1 6.75 11.22 -22.00
CA GLN A 1 6.00 10.99 -20.74
C GLN A 1 6.95 10.29 -19.78
N LEU A 2 7.12 10.79 -18.55
CA LEU A 2 7.98 10.14 -17.55
C LEU A 2 7.19 9.01 -16.88
N PRO A 3 7.84 7.89 -16.48
CA PRO A 3 7.19 6.84 -15.73
C PRO A 3 6.67 7.40 -14.39
N GLU A 4 5.39 7.14 -14.10
CA GLU A 4 4.75 7.55 -12.87
C GLU A 4 5.03 6.54 -11.75
N ILE A 5 5.37 7.03 -10.57
CA ILE A 5 5.56 6.20 -9.38
C ILE A 5 4.23 6.02 -8.65
N PRO A 6 4.01 4.86 -8.00
CA PRO A 6 2.85 4.63 -7.16
C PRO A 6 2.68 5.73 -6.10
N LYS A 7 1.45 6.26 -5.96
CA LYS A 7 1.13 7.31 -4.98
C LYS A 7 0.46 6.77 -3.72
N THR A 8 0.06 5.50 -3.75
CA THR A 8 -0.54 4.83 -2.60
C THR A 8 0.30 3.63 -2.21
N LEU A 9 0.25 3.27 -0.92
CA LEU A 9 0.93 2.08 -0.43
C LEU A 9 0.35 0.80 -1.07
N ARG A 10 -0.94 0.80 -1.44
CA ARG A 10 -1.56 -0.30 -2.20
C ARG A 10 -0.91 -0.51 -3.57
N ASP A 11 -0.83 0.56 -4.37
CA ASP A 11 -0.23 0.49 -5.71
C ASP A 11 1.27 0.16 -5.64
N ALA A 12 1.96 0.68 -4.61
CA ALA A 12 3.36 0.36 -4.37
C ALA A 12 3.57 -1.11 -4.01
N THR A 13 2.66 -1.69 -3.23
CA THR A 13 2.70 -3.11 -2.84
C THR A 13 2.50 -4.02 -4.05
N GLU A 14 1.56 -3.68 -4.95
CA GLU A 14 1.34 -4.43 -6.20
C GLU A 14 2.57 -4.35 -7.12
N THR A 15 3.16 -3.16 -7.23
CA THR A 15 4.38 -2.96 -8.04
C THR A 15 5.58 -3.74 -7.46
N LEU A 16 5.69 -3.80 -6.13
CA LEU A 16 6.73 -4.55 -5.43
C LEU A 16 6.58 -6.07 -5.64
N GLU A 17 5.37 -6.60 -5.53
CA GLU A 17 5.06 -8.02 -5.73
C GLU A 17 5.40 -8.50 -7.15
N GLY A 18 5.15 -7.67 -8.16
CA GLY A 18 5.45 -7.96 -9.56
C GLY A 18 6.92 -7.73 -9.98
N SER A 19 7.77 -7.18 -9.11
CA SER A 19 9.13 -6.77 -9.50
C SER A 19 10.12 -7.92 -9.48
N THR A 20 10.35 -8.54 -10.63
CA THR A 20 11.39 -9.58 -10.80
C THR A 20 12.79 -9.06 -10.47
N MET A 21 13.08 -7.79 -10.76
CA MET A 21 14.36 -7.16 -10.44
C MET A 21 14.61 -7.15 -8.93
N LEU A 22 13.61 -6.73 -8.14
CA LEU A 22 13.76 -6.65 -6.68
C LEU A 22 13.80 -8.05 -6.05
N LYS A 23 13.02 -9.02 -6.56
CA LYS A 23 13.10 -10.42 -6.13
C LYS A 23 14.48 -11.03 -6.37
N GLN A 24 15.14 -10.69 -7.48
CA GLN A 24 16.51 -11.16 -7.76
C GLN A 24 17.56 -10.46 -6.89
N ALA A 25 17.39 -9.18 -6.59
CA ALA A 25 18.33 -8.40 -5.80
C ALA A 25 18.28 -8.72 -4.30
N PHE A 26 17.08 -8.91 -3.75
CA PHE A 26 16.85 -9.07 -2.30
C PHE A 26 16.47 -10.49 -1.90
N GLY A 27 16.06 -11.34 -2.84
CA GLY A 27 15.50 -12.67 -2.58
C GLY A 27 13.98 -12.65 -2.55
N GLU A 28 13.37 -13.73 -3.06
CA GLU A 28 11.92 -13.86 -3.17
C GLU A 28 11.23 -13.87 -1.80
N GLU A 29 11.77 -14.60 -0.82
CA GLU A 29 11.22 -14.66 0.55
C GLU A 29 11.17 -13.29 1.23
N VAL A 30 12.19 -12.45 0.99
CA VAL A 30 12.26 -11.10 1.56
C VAL A 30 11.15 -10.22 0.97
N ILE A 31 11.00 -10.24 -0.36
CA ILE A 31 9.94 -9.48 -1.04
C ILE A 31 8.56 -9.95 -0.61
N GLU A 32 8.35 -11.26 -0.51
CA GLU A 32 7.09 -11.83 -0.05
C GLU A 32 6.74 -11.38 1.38
N HIS A 33 7.71 -11.38 2.30
CA HIS A 33 7.51 -10.92 3.67
C HIS A 33 7.09 -9.44 3.73
N TYR A 34 7.73 -8.58 2.94
CA TYR A 34 7.38 -7.15 2.90
C TYR A 34 6.03 -6.91 2.22
N VAL A 35 5.70 -7.63 1.15
CA VAL A 35 4.38 -7.55 0.51
C VAL A 35 3.29 -7.97 1.48
N HIS A 36 3.49 -9.04 2.24
CA HIS A 36 2.54 -9.48 3.27
C HIS A 36 2.35 -8.41 4.35
N THR A 37 3.44 -7.84 4.84
CA THR A 37 3.41 -6.79 5.87
C THR A 37 2.68 -5.55 5.38
N ALA A 38 2.97 -5.09 4.15
CA ALA A 38 2.33 -3.92 3.56
C ALA A 38 0.82 -4.13 3.34
N ARG A 39 0.39 -5.34 2.96
CA ARG A 39 -1.03 -5.70 2.89
C ARG A 39 -1.71 -5.62 4.25
N TRP A 40 -1.03 -6.07 5.31
CA TRP A 40 -1.57 -6.03 6.66
C TRP A 40 -1.73 -4.60 7.17
N GLU A 41 -0.74 -3.74 6.89
CA GLU A 41 -0.81 -2.32 7.21
C GLU A 41 -1.95 -1.61 6.48
N GLN A 42 -2.12 -1.87 5.18
CA GLN A 42 -3.25 -1.35 4.40
C GLN A 42 -4.60 -1.80 4.98
N PHE A 43 -4.72 -3.07 5.34
CA PHE A 43 -5.94 -3.61 5.94
C PHE A 43 -6.26 -2.95 7.28
N GLU A 44 -5.27 -2.73 8.14
CA GLU A 44 -5.50 -2.04 9.42
C GLU A 44 -5.88 -0.58 9.21
N TYR A 45 -5.29 0.11 8.23
CA TYR A 45 -5.66 1.49 7.89
C TYR A 45 -7.11 1.59 7.40
N ASP A 46 -7.53 0.72 6.48
CA ASP A 46 -8.89 0.70 5.91
C ASP A 46 -9.99 0.46 6.97
N ARG A 47 -9.64 -0.12 8.12
CA ARG A 47 -10.58 -0.38 9.23
C ARG A 47 -10.75 0.81 10.18
N ARG A 48 -9.93 1.86 10.06
CA ARG A 48 -9.99 3.03 10.94
C ARG A 48 -10.83 4.11 10.29
N ILE A 49 -11.72 4.71 11.09
CA ILE A 49 -12.36 5.97 10.73
C ILE A 49 -11.46 7.09 11.26
N THR A 50 -11.02 7.94 10.35
CA THR A 50 -10.19 9.10 10.65
C THR A 50 -11.04 10.30 11.07
N ASP A 51 -10.44 11.25 11.80
CA ASP A 51 -11.12 12.49 12.21
C ASP A 51 -11.62 13.30 11.01
N TRP A 52 -10.93 13.23 9.86
CA TRP A 52 -11.37 13.86 8.62
C TRP A 52 -12.66 13.23 8.10
N GLU A 53 -12.76 11.90 8.11
CA GLU A 53 -13.97 11.19 7.70
C GLU A 53 -15.13 11.49 8.65
N LEU A 54 -14.84 11.62 9.95
CA LEU A 54 -15.82 12.00 10.96
C LEU A 54 -16.35 13.43 10.73
N HIS A 55 -15.46 14.41 10.54
CA HIS A 55 -15.85 15.80 10.26
C HIS A 55 -16.67 15.91 8.97
N ARG A 56 -16.22 15.23 7.90
CA ARG A 56 -16.94 15.19 6.62
C ARG A 56 -18.32 14.55 6.75
N GLY A 57 -18.47 13.57 7.65
CA GLY A 57 -19.75 12.95 7.97
C GLY A 57 -20.75 13.94 8.56
N PHE A 58 -20.31 14.83 9.45
CA PHE A 58 -21.16 15.83 10.09
C PHE A 58 -21.51 17.03 9.19
N GLU A 59 -20.65 17.41 8.24
CA GLU A 59 -20.94 18.51 7.29
C GLU A 59 -21.93 18.10 6.17
N ARG A 60 -22.28 16.81 6.07
CA ARG A 60 -23.13 16.27 5.00
C ARG A 60 -24.50 15.75 5.48
N TYR A 61 -24.84 15.91 6.76
CA TYR A 61 -26.17 15.60 7.32
C TYR A 61 -26.92 16.86 7.75
#